data_AF-A0A495J4E4-F1
#
_entry.id   AF-A0A495J4E4-F1
#
_cell.length_a   1.000
_cell.length_b   1.000
_cell.length_c   1.000
_cell.angle_alpha   90.00
_cell.angle_beta   90.00
_cell.angle_gamma   90.00
#
_symmetry.space_group_name_H-M   'P 1'
#
loop_
_entity.id
_entity.type
_entity.pdbx_description
1 polymer ?
#
loop_
_entity_poly.entity_id
_entity_poly.type
_entity_poly.pdbx_seq_one_letter_code
_entity_poly.pdbx_strand_id
1 'polypeptide(L)'
;MMEQYRADIWQFYQYKKSSGELSLNLKHPTAAKLRNECLLLFRKGLDKSDYRMLRSFLERPDKEEIYESSIRRFDPDKFKPLNNFLKKGTNTDEKNIELLAWLIDFRPRPFSNYRLTHSYSTDVGQEATVAEKRLDRKEVILEYPSGVKLFVDAYDFSLIAQLVRL
;
A
#
# COMPACT_ATOMS: atom_id res chain seq x y z
N MET A 1 -11.15 -11.55 3.85
CA MET A 1 -9.79 -11.00 3.67
C MET A 1 -9.64 -10.13 2.43
N MET A 2 -9.82 -10.63 1.19
CA MET A 2 -9.68 -9.74 0.01
C MET A 2 -10.72 -8.63 -0.04
N GLU A 3 -11.97 -8.94 0.33
CA GLU A 3 -13.03 -7.92 0.42
C GLU A 3 -12.75 -6.86 1.51
N GLN A 4 -12.07 -7.23 2.60
CA GLN A 4 -11.62 -6.27 3.63
C GLN A 4 -10.51 -5.38 3.09
N TYR A 5 -9.49 -5.96 2.44
CA TYR A 5 -8.43 -5.20 1.77
C TYR A 5 -9.00 -4.18 0.77
N ARG A 6 -9.98 -4.60 -0.05
CA ARG A 6 -10.69 -3.69 -0.96
C ARG A 6 -11.40 -2.57 -0.21
N ALA A 7 -12.13 -2.90 0.85
CA ALA A 7 -12.87 -1.92 1.65
C ALA A 7 -11.92 -0.90 2.30
N ASP A 8 -10.79 -1.36 2.85
CA ASP A 8 -9.80 -0.50 3.49
C ASP A 8 -9.13 0.43 2.49
N ILE A 9 -8.75 -0.08 1.31
CA ILE A 9 -8.22 0.75 0.21
C ILE A 9 -9.24 1.80 -0.22
N TRP A 10 -10.52 1.40 -0.34
CA TRP A 10 -11.59 2.31 -0.70
C TRP A 10 -11.75 3.43 0.33
N GLN A 11 -11.81 3.09 1.61
CA GLN A 11 -11.92 4.05 2.70
C GLN A 11 -10.69 4.98 2.74
N PHE A 12 -9.48 4.43 2.58
CA PHE A 12 -8.25 5.21 2.55
C PHE A 12 -8.21 6.20 1.37
N TYR A 13 -8.65 5.77 0.20
CA TYR A 13 -8.82 6.66 -0.96
C TYR A 13 -9.80 7.79 -0.67
N GLN A 14 -10.96 7.50 -0.07
CA GLN A 14 -11.96 8.53 0.26
C GLN A 14 -11.45 9.50 1.33
N TYR A 15 -10.75 9.00 2.35
CA TYR A 15 -10.09 9.82 3.36
C TYR A 15 -9.08 10.78 2.73
N LYS A 16 -8.17 10.29 1.87
CA LYS A 16 -7.21 11.16 1.17
C LYS A 16 -7.89 12.15 0.23
N LYS A 17 -9.03 11.77 -0.35
CA LYS A 17 -9.83 12.64 -1.22
C LYS A 17 -10.46 13.79 -0.45
N SER A 18 -10.97 13.54 0.76
CA SER A 18 -11.56 14.57 1.62
C SER A 18 -10.51 15.43 2.32
N SER A 19 -9.34 14.86 2.68
CA SER A 19 -8.22 15.61 3.26
C SER A 19 -7.49 16.49 2.25
N GLY A 20 -7.66 16.23 0.95
CA GLY A 20 -7.03 16.99 -0.13
C GLY A 20 -5.59 16.56 -0.45
N GLU A 21 -5.14 15.43 0.09
CA GLU A 21 -3.81 14.86 -0.15
C GLU A 21 -3.66 14.15 -1.50
N LEU A 22 -4.77 13.85 -2.18
CA LEU A 22 -4.73 13.22 -3.50
C LEU A 22 -4.25 14.19 -4.59
N SER A 23 -3.49 13.64 -5.54
CA SER A 23 -3.14 14.37 -6.76
C SER A 23 -4.38 14.74 -7.58
N LEU A 24 -4.25 15.76 -8.44
CA LEU A 24 -5.35 16.18 -9.33
C LEU A 24 -5.82 15.07 -10.29
N ASN A 25 -4.93 14.11 -10.59
CA ASN A 25 -5.27 12.94 -11.41
C ASN A 25 -6.21 11.99 -10.66
N LEU A 26 -5.99 11.80 -9.37
CA LEU A 26 -6.77 10.89 -8.52
C LEU A 26 -8.03 11.53 -7.96
N LYS A 27 -8.05 12.86 -7.74
CA LYS A 27 -9.24 13.58 -7.26
C LYS A 27 -10.40 13.53 -8.25
N HIS A 28 -10.10 13.60 -9.54
CA HIS A 28 -11.07 13.57 -10.65
C HIS A 28 -10.63 12.56 -11.71
N PRO A 29 -10.74 11.24 -11.42
CA PRO A 29 -10.12 10.22 -12.22
C PRO A 29 -10.79 10.09 -13.58
N THR A 30 -9.94 9.86 -14.58
CA THR A 30 -10.27 9.37 -15.91
C THR A 30 -9.22 8.33 -16.29
N ALA A 31 -9.50 7.47 -17.26
CA ALA A 31 -8.52 6.49 -17.74
C ALA A 31 -7.15 7.13 -18.07
N ALA A 32 -7.17 8.27 -18.77
CA ALA A 32 -5.95 9.00 -19.11
C ALA A 32 -5.24 9.58 -17.88
N LYS A 33 -5.97 10.11 -16.90
CA LYS A 33 -5.40 10.64 -15.65
C LYS A 33 -4.79 9.55 -14.79
N LEU A 34 -5.43 8.37 -14.70
CA LEU A 34 -4.88 7.22 -13.98
C LEU A 34 -3.55 6.76 -14.61
N ARG A 35 -3.49 6.71 -15.95
CA ARG A 35 -2.23 6.44 -16.66
C ARG A 35 -1.16 7.50 -16.38
N ASN A 36 -1.53 8.77 -16.36
CA ASN A 36 -0.60 9.86 -16.05
C ASN A 36 -0.08 9.77 -14.61
N GLU A 37 -0.91 9.34 -13.67
CA GLU A 37 -0.49 9.08 -12.29
C GLU A 37 0.50 7.92 -12.23
N CYS A 38 0.25 6.83 -12.96
CA CYS A 38 1.19 5.71 -13.08
C CYS A 38 2.55 6.19 -13.61
N LEU A 39 2.57 7.04 -14.64
CA LEU A 39 3.79 7.62 -15.18
C LEU A 39 4.53 8.48 -14.15
N LEU A 40 3.81 9.28 -13.37
CA LEU A 40 4.38 10.14 -12.34
C LEU A 40 5.06 9.31 -11.24
N LEU A 41 4.36 8.30 -10.73
CA LEU A 41 4.91 7.41 -9.70
C LEU A 41 6.05 6.54 -10.25
N PHE A 42 5.93 6.10 -11.51
CA PHE A 42 7.00 5.35 -12.16
C PHE A 42 8.32 6.09 -12.21
N ARG A 43 8.28 7.39 -12.51
CA ARG A 43 9.47 8.25 -12.50
C ARG A 43 10.08 8.48 -11.12
N LYS A 44 9.29 8.34 -10.05
CA LYS A 44 9.79 8.43 -8.65
C LYS A 44 10.48 7.15 -8.19
N GLY A 45 10.34 6.05 -8.94
CA GLY A 45 10.87 4.74 -8.60
C GLY A 45 9.81 3.83 -7.99
N LEU A 46 10.02 2.52 -8.16
CA LEU A 46 9.16 1.46 -7.61
C LEU A 46 10.00 0.52 -6.77
N ASP A 47 9.39 -0.04 -5.73
CA ASP A 47 9.94 -1.21 -5.07
C ASP A 47 9.72 -2.50 -5.89
N LYS A 48 10.31 -3.61 -5.45
CA LYS A 48 10.22 -4.90 -6.16
C LYS A 48 8.79 -5.47 -6.18
N SER A 49 7.96 -5.16 -5.20
CA SER A 49 6.55 -5.59 -5.15
C SER A 49 5.69 -4.80 -6.12
N ASP A 50 5.77 -3.48 -6.06
CA ASP A 50 5.08 -2.53 -6.92
C ASP A 50 5.49 -2.77 -8.38
N TYR A 51 6.76 -3.08 -8.66
CA TYR A 51 7.21 -3.43 -10.01
C TYR A 51 6.52 -4.69 -10.55
N ARG A 52 6.39 -5.74 -9.72
CA ARG A 52 5.68 -6.98 -10.11
C ARG A 52 4.20 -6.73 -10.34
N MET A 53 3.56 -5.92 -9.48
CA MET A 53 2.17 -5.51 -9.66
C MET A 53 1.98 -4.74 -10.96
N LEU A 54 2.82 -3.72 -11.21
CA LEU A 54 2.73 -2.89 -12.41
C LEU A 54 2.96 -3.74 -13.68
N ARG A 55 3.91 -4.69 -13.64
CA ARG A 55 4.13 -5.65 -14.73
C ARG A 55 2.88 -6.46 -15.03
N SER A 56 2.28 -7.03 -13.99
CA SER A 56 1.06 -7.82 -14.11
C SER A 56 -0.10 -6.99 -14.67
N PHE A 57 -0.23 -5.73 -14.24
CA PHE A 57 -1.27 -4.84 -14.75
C PHE A 57 -1.07 -4.47 -16.22
N LEU A 58 0.18 -4.22 -16.64
CA LEU A 58 0.54 -3.90 -18.03
C LEU A 58 0.55 -5.14 -18.96
N GLU A 59 0.23 -6.32 -18.43
CA GLU A 59 0.19 -7.59 -19.18
C GLU A 59 1.52 -7.90 -19.90
N ARG A 60 2.65 -7.62 -19.21
CA ARG A 60 4.01 -7.76 -19.77
C ARG A 60 4.71 -9.07 -19.36
N PRO A 61 5.50 -9.69 -20.25
CA PRO A 61 6.27 -10.89 -19.90
C PRO A 61 7.35 -10.62 -18.84
N ASP A 62 7.68 -11.63 -18.03
CA ASP A 62 8.65 -11.52 -16.93
C ASP A 62 10.07 -11.17 -17.35
N LYS A 63 10.41 -11.38 -18.62
CA LYS A 63 11.74 -11.09 -19.18
C LYS A 63 11.86 -9.68 -19.75
N GLU A 64 10.74 -8.95 -19.91
CA GLU A 64 10.72 -7.64 -20.58
C GLU A 64 10.71 -6.50 -19.56
N GLU A 65 11.70 -5.60 -19.61
CA GLU A 65 11.72 -4.41 -18.76
C GLU A 65 10.53 -3.49 -19.05
N ILE A 66 9.99 -2.86 -18.00
CA ILE A 66 8.95 -1.85 -18.14
C ILE A 66 9.62 -0.50 -18.39
N TYR A 67 9.42 0.05 -19.58
CA TYR A 67 9.83 1.41 -19.91
C TYR A 67 8.67 2.40 -19.73
N GLU A 68 8.98 3.68 -19.53
CA GLU A 68 7.97 4.74 -19.48
C GLU A 68 7.07 4.71 -20.73
N SER A 69 7.65 4.42 -21.90
CA SER A 69 6.92 4.31 -23.15
C SER A 69 5.88 3.18 -23.15
N SER A 70 6.11 2.11 -22.38
CA SER A 70 5.16 1.00 -22.24
C SER A 70 3.91 1.44 -21.49
N ILE A 71 4.07 2.27 -20.45
CA ILE A 71 2.96 2.86 -19.69
C ILE A 71 2.23 3.89 -20.56
N ARG A 72 2.97 4.75 -21.27
CA ARG A 72 2.40 5.82 -22.11
C ARG A 72 1.53 5.28 -23.25
N ARG A 73 1.96 4.19 -23.88
CA ARG A 73 1.25 3.52 -24.98
C ARG A 73 0.24 2.48 -24.51
N PHE A 74 0.17 2.22 -23.20
CA PHE A 74 -0.79 1.28 -22.66
C PHE A 74 -2.22 1.76 -22.92
N ASP A 75 -3.07 0.80 -23.30
CA ASP A 75 -4.45 1.05 -23.68
C ASP A 75 -5.22 1.71 -22.52
N PRO A 76 -5.72 2.95 -22.69
CA PRO A 76 -6.54 3.61 -21.69
C PRO A 76 -7.75 2.78 -21.24
N ASP A 77 -8.28 1.92 -22.10
CA ASP A 77 -9.46 1.12 -21.79
C ASP A 77 -9.22 0.12 -20.66
N LYS A 78 -7.96 -0.31 -20.46
CA LYS A 78 -7.57 -1.17 -19.34
C LYS A 78 -7.68 -0.47 -17.98
N PHE A 79 -7.73 0.87 -17.94
CA PHE A 79 -7.99 1.64 -16.72
C PHE A 79 -9.49 1.89 -16.47
N LYS A 80 -10.38 1.58 -17.43
CA LYS A 80 -11.84 1.79 -17.26
C LYS A 80 -12.41 1.04 -16.05
N PRO A 81 -12.04 -0.22 -15.75
CA PRO A 81 -12.55 -0.92 -14.57
C PRO A 81 -12.20 -0.20 -13.26
N LEU A 82 -10.94 0.22 -13.10
CA LEU A 82 -10.51 0.98 -11.93
C LEU A 82 -11.23 2.35 -11.86
N ASN A 83 -11.32 3.06 -12.98
CA ASN A 83 -12.03 4.33 -13.04
C ASN A 83 -13.53 4.19 -12.67
N ASN A 84 -14.18 3.09 -13.08
CA ASN A 84 -15.57 2.80 -12.72
C ASN A 84 -15.69 2.50 -11.22
N PHE A 85 -14.76 1.72 -10.65
CA PHE A 85 -14.69 1.49 -9.21
C PHE A 85 -14.59 2.82 -8.45
N LEU A 86 -13.66 3.71 -8.84
CA LEU A 86 -13.48 5.04 -8.21
C LEU A 86 -14.70 5.97 -8.29
N LYS A 87 -15.57 5.78 -9.29
CA LYS A 87 -16.76 6.62 -9.50
C LYS A 87 -18.03 6.05 -8.88
N LYS A 88 -18.21 4.73 -8.97
CA LYS A 88 -19.47 4.03 -8.69
C LYS A 88 -19.37 3.02 -7.55
N GLY A 89 -18.16 2.73 -7.05
CA GLY A 89 -17.94 1.67 -6.06
C GLY A 89 -18.19 0.26 -6.60
N THR A 90 -18.15 0.07 -7.93
CA THR A 90 -18.41 -1.23 -8.58
C THR A 90 -17.27 -2.21 -8.35
N ASN A 91 -17.57 -3.48 -8.12
CA ASN A 91 -16.57 -4.54 -8.02
C ASN A 91 -15.62 -4.55 -9.25
N THR A 92 -14.35 -4.84 -9.04
CA THR A 92 -13.28 -4.81 -10.05
C THR A 92 -12.18 -5.82 -9.72
N ASP A 93 -11.43 -6.31 -10.70
CA ASP A 93 -10.40 -7.33 -10.47
C ASP A 93 -9.34 -6.92 -9.44
N GLU A 94 -8.74 -7.91 -8.79
CA GLU A 94 -7.70 -7.71 -7.76
C GLU A 94 -6.52 -6.88 -8.27
N LYS A 95 -6.10 -7.06 -9.53
CA LYS A 95 -5.03 -6.26 -10.16
C LYS A 95 -5.33 -4.76 -10.16
N ASN A 96 -6.60 -4.37 -10.29
CA ASN A 96 -7.02 -2.97 -10.25
C ASN A 96 -6.99 -2.41 -8.83
N ILE A 97 -7.30 -3.25 -7.84
CA ILE A 97 -7.22 -2.90 -6.42
C ILE A 97 -5.76 -2.73 -5.99
N GLU A 98 -4.88 -3.62 -6.41
CA GLU A 98 -3.44 -3.52 -6.16
C GLU A 98 -2.82 -2.29 -6.84
N LEU A 99 -3.24 -2.01 -8.08
CA LEU A 99 -2.85 -0.78 -8.75
C LEU A 99 -3.29 0.45 -7.94
N LEU A 100 -4.54 0.48 -7.46
CA LEU A 100 -5.02 1.58 -6.65
C LEU A 100 -4.24 1.72 -5.34
N ALA A 101 -3.93 0.62 -4.66
CA ALA A 101 -3.14 0.59 -3.44
C ALA A 101 -1.79 1.27 -3.64
N TRP A 102 -1.13 1.02 -4.77
CA TRP A 102 0.10 1.70 -5.16
C TRP A 102 -0.13 3.19 -5.48
N LEU A 103 -1.15 3.52 -6.28
CA LEU A 103 -1.45 4.90 -6.67
C LEU A 103 -1.69 5.84 -5.48
N ILE A 104 -2.29 5.32 -4.39
CA ILE A 104 -2.58 6.11 -3.18
C ILE A 104 -1.55 5.92 -2.07
N ASP A 105 -0.46 5.19 -2.32
CA ASP A 105 0.55 4.83 -1.32
C ASP A 105 -0.02 4.13 -0.07
N PHE A 106 -0.92 3.16 -0.24
CA PHE A 106 -1.44 2.32 0.85
C PHE A 106 -0.38 1.29 1.28
N ARG A 107 0.19 1.42 2.47
CA ARG A 107 1.42 0.70 2.86
C ARG A 107 1.30 -0.80 3.16
N PRO A 108 0.16 -1.39 3.58
CA PRO A 108 0.08 -2.84 3.72
C PRO A 108 -0.08 -3.56 2.36
N ARG A 109 0.27 -2.90 1.25
CA ARG A 109 0.34 -3.50 -0.09
C ARG A 109 1.61 -4.32 -0.29
N PRO A 110 1.63 -5.28 -1.24
CA PRO A 110 0.47 -5.85 -1.91
C PRO A 110 -0.39 -6.69 -0.95
N PHE A 111 -1.51 -7.24 -1.41
CA PHE A 111 -2.46 -8.01 -0.61
C PHE A 111 -1.81 -9.16 0.18
N SER A 112 -0.73 -9.75 -0.32
CA SER A 112 0.04 -10.76 0.44
C SER A 112 0.58 -10.21 1.75
N ASN A 113 1.06 -8.96 1.77
CA ASN A 113 1.54 -8.31 2.98
C ASN A 113 0.37 -7.98 3.91
N TYR A 114 -0.73 -7.45 3.36
CA TYR A 114 -1.95 -7.20 4.12
C TYR A 114 -2.48 -8.46 4.81
N ARG A 115 -2.47 -9.60 4.12
CA ARG A 115 -2.89 -10.88 4.69
C ARG A 115 -2.02 -11.29 5.87
N LEU A 116 -0.70 -11.15 5.73
CA LEU A 116 0.24 -11.49 6.80
C LEU A 116 -0.03 -10.65 8.05
N THR A 117 -0.18 -9.33 7.91
CA THR A 117 -0.45 -8.45 9.06
C THR A 117 -1.74 -8.83 9.78
N HIS A 118 -2.79 -9.22 9.04
CA HIS A 118 -4.07 -9.62 9.63
C HIS A 118 -4.08 -11.03 10.21
N SER A 119 -3.29 -11.96 9.66
CA SER A 119 -3.11 -13.28 10.26
C SER A 119 -2.39 -13.18 11.61
N TYR A 120 -1.35 -12.34 11.73
CA TYR A 120 -0.68 -12.12 13.01
C TYR A 120 -1.60 -11.46 14.04
N SER A 121 -2.49 -10.55 13.61
CA SER A 121 -3.51 -9.97 14.51
C SER A 121 -4.59 -10.96 14.95
N THR A 122 -4.82 -12.03 14.17
CA THR A 122 -5.85 -13.05 14.49
C THR A 122 -5.30 -14.10 15.45
N ASP A 123 -4.02 -14.46 15.35
CA ASP A 123 -3.34 -15.35 16.31
C ASP A 123 -3.12 -14.69 17.68
N VAL A 124 -3.03 -13.36 17.73
CA VAL A 124 -3.02 -12.59 19.00
C VAL A 124 -4.45 -12.33 19.53
N GLY A 125 -5.48 -12.61 18.73
CA GLY A 125 -6.89 -12.29 19.00
C GLY A 125 -7.70 -13.37 19.73
N GLN A 126 -7.17 -14.59 19.93
CA GLN A 126 -7.88 -15.65 20.65
C GLN A 126 -7.50 -15.80 22.14
N GLU A 127 -6.48 -15.09 22.64
CA GLU A 127 -6.22 -14.96 24.09
C GLU A 127 -6.83 -13.69 24.72
N ALA A 128 -7.38 -12.78 23.92
CA ALA A 128 -7.77 -11.44 24.36
C ALA A 128 -9.21 -11.28 24.91
N THR A 129 -9.98 -12.36 25.11
CA THR A 129 -11.35 -12.25 25.66
C THR A 129 -11.51 -12.71 27.10
N VAL A 130 -10.48 -13.29 27.74
CA VAL A 130 -10.54 -13.63 29.17
C VAL A 130 -9.20 -13.40 29.85
N ALA A 131 -8.78 -12.14 29.96
CA ALA A 131 -8.02 -11.63 31.11
C ALA A 131 -7.55 -10.21 30.83
N GLU A 132 -8.28 -9.22 31.35
CA GLU A 132 -7.60 -8.09 31.96
C GLU A 132 -6.69 -8.63 33.07
N LYS A 133 -5.44 -8.97 32.74
CA LYS A 133 -4.31 -9.05 33.66
C LYS A 133 -3.01 -9.21 32.86
N ARG A 134 -2.44 -8.06 32.51
CA ARG A 134 -1.02 -7.74 32.68
C ARG A 134 -0.03 -8.73 32.02
N LEU A 135 0.40 -8.48 30.77
CA LEU A 135 1.71 -8.96 30.31
C LEU A 135 2.34 -8.10 29.19
N ASP A 136 3.49 -7.53 29.57
CA ASP A 136 4.68 -7.16 28.82
C ASP A 136 4.61 -6.29 27.55
N ARG A 137 4.54 -4.97 27.76
CA ARG A 137 5.31 -4.04 26.91
C ARG A 137 6.80 -4.38 27.06
N LYS A 138 7.37 -5.13 26.13
CA LYS A 138 8.82 -5.30 26.06
C LYS A 138 9.43 -4.02 25.49
N GLU A 139 9.77 -3.10 26.39
CA GLU A 139 10.52 -1.90 26.04
C GLU A 139 12.00 -2.25 25.84
N VAL A 140 12.54 -1.87 24.68
CA VAL A 140 13.97 -1.95 24.34
C VAL A 140 14.59 -0.59 24.59
N ILE A 141 15.69 -0.57 25.35
CA ILE A 141 16.44 0.66 25.64
C ILE A 141 17.65 0.73 24.71
N LEU A 142 17.72 1.79 23.92
CA LEU A 142 18.87 2.10 23.06
C LEU A 142 19.63 3.30 23.66
N GLU A 143 20.88 3.07 24.05
CA GLU A 143 21.77 4.11 24.58
C GLU A 143 22.81 4.53 23.54
N TYR A 144 22.83 5.82 23.22
CA TYR A 144 23.77 6.40 22.27
C TYR A 144 25.10 6.79 22.95
N PRO A 145 26.21 6.88 22.20
CA PRO A 145 27.49 7.41 22.72
C PRO A 145 27.39 8.81 23.31
N SER A 146 26.36 9.58 22.95
CA SER A 146 26.04 10.88 23.53
C SER A 146 25.39 10.81 24.93
N GLY A 147 25.08 9.61 25.44
CA GLY A 147 24.39 9.38 26.71
C GLY A 147 22.86 9.48 26.63
N VAL A 148 22.28 9.68 25.45
CA VAL A 148 20.82 9.72 25.25
C VAL A 148 20.25 8.31 25.24
N LYS A 149 19.20 8.08 26.02
CA LYS A 149 18.47 6.79 26.10
C LYS A 149 17.11 6.91 25.44
N LEU A 150 16.83 6.06 24.46
CA LEU A 150 15.52 5.94 23.82
C LEU A 150 14.83 4.65 24.27
N PHE A 151 13.56 4.77 24.62
CA PHE A 151 12.69 3.65 24.98
C PHE A 151 11.80 3.36 23.78
N VAL A 152 11.93 2.18 23.20
CA VAL A 152 11.21 1.79 21.99
C VAL A 152 10.45 0.50 22.26
N ASP A 153 9.18 0.45 21.84
CA ASP A 153 8.42 -0.79 21.87
C ASP A 153 9.02 -1.79 20.87
N ALA A 154 9.31 -3.01 21.32
CA ALA A 154 9.95 -4.05 20.51
C ALA A 154 9.18 -4.39 19.22
N TYR A 155 7.90 -4.05 19.12
CA TYR A 155 7.07 -4.32 17.96
C TYR A 155 7.01 -3.17 16.94
N ASP A 156 7.58 -2.01 17.22
CA ASP A 156 7.62 -0.87 16.28
C ASP A 156 8.85 -0.93 15.35
N PHE A 157 8.79 -1.86 14.39
CA PHE A 157 9.82 -2.07 13.37
C PHE A 157 10.10 -0.83 12.51
N SER A 158 9.15 0.12 12.40
CA SER A 158 9.34 1.35 11.61
C SER A 158 10.34 2.28 12.28
N LEU A 159 10.26 2.43 13.61
CA LEU A 159 11.19 3.24 14.38
C LEU A 159 12.57 2.58 14.46
N ILE A 160 12.63 1.26 14.69
CA ILE A 160 13.90 0.50 14.70
C ILE A 160 14.61 0.61 13.34
N ALA A 161 13.88 0.46 12.22
CA ALA A 161 14.45 0.56 10.90
C ALA A 161 14.98 1.97 10.55
N GLN A 162 14.40 3.02 11.13
CA GLN A 162 14.92 4.39 11.00
C GLN A 162 16.16 4.63 11.88
N LEU A 163 16.25 3.98 13.04
CA LEU A 163 17.37 4.11 13.98
C LEU A 163 18.63 3.31 13.53
N VAL A 164 18.45 2.21 12.80
CA VAL A 164 19.55 1.34 12.31
C VAL A 164 20.02 1.72 10.89
N ARG A 165 19.69 2.92 10.39
CA ARG A 165 20.33 3.46 9.17
C ARG A 165 21.81 3.73 9.43
N LEU A 166 22.63 2.69 9.25
CA LEU A 166 24.01 2.78 8.76
C LEU A 166 24.03 3.45 7.38
#